data_AF-A0A2A9G0E5-F1
#
_entry.id   AF-A0A2A9G0E5-F1
#
_cell.length_a   1.000
_cell.length_b   1.000
_cell.length_c   1.000
_cell.angle_alpha   90.00
_cell.angle_beta   90.00
_cell.angle_gamma   90.00
#
_symmetry.space_group_name_H-M   'P 1'
#
loop_
_entity.id
_entity.type
_entity.pdbx_description
1 polymer ?
#
loop_
_entity_poly.entity_id
_entity_poly.type
_entity_poly.pdbx_seq_one_letter_code
_entity_poly.pdbx_strand_id
1 'polypeptide(L)'
;MNFNERLKCTTCGGLVDCRFGMSNRDVQPFRFACPSCGSGIEVTVEQGKQPKMYGAESYPLDGHFTGENPFIDLHIDFPVSFEPYVMGQTPFLRAIGRIGRENFQIHNFRLDSLNQLYKKHEVIERLVNLYKRKRNKVLSDLAEKEFDEPAKSFKDCDINMMMYCVIAKVFYPFSTPTSNAEDVSLYLTKFNDIVKKDKNIMDSFVKEIVESKFIFNLQEDCFEIYPRILELELALRPALFLDYDKDYVDGNEQVPYRVSSREFKNYKDLYKDISEIISRQIVLVAGVNNLLKRSDHNKFSDEKIKNLNDFANKPFGKKLEFIDDTWLPISKSVADNQLRNAVAHYKAEYDEVSQKVTYFPRQEGMKQEKPNEIYFLGFTRKILDSYRLMHSLNQLIKCLLNYEYFMRNKNS
;
A
#
# COMPACT_ATOMS: atom_id res chain seq x y z
N MET A 1 5.48 -19.36 18.00
CA MET A 1 6.68 -20.00 18.59
C MET A 1 7.81 -18.97 18.55
N ASN A 2 8.76 -18.99 19.47
CA ASN A 2 9.93 -18.09 19.40
C ASN A 2 11.20 -18.91 19.66
N PHE A 3 12.33 -18.50 19.08
CA PHE A 3 13.64 -19.01 19.46
C PHE A 3 14.61 -17.86 19.72
N ASN A 4 15.56 -18.11 20.60
CA ASN A 4 16.56 -17.15 21.03
C ASN A 4 17.91 -17.59 20.48
N GLU A 5 18.68 -16.64 19.96
CA GLU A 5 20.00 -16.91 19.41
C GLU A 5 20.92 -15.74 19.65
N ARG A 6 22.19 -16.02 19.97
CA ARG A 6 23.24 -15.01 20.02
C ARG A 6 24.00 -15.05 18.70
N LEU A 7 24.08 -13.90 18.05
CA LEU A 7 24.76 -13.75 16.77
C LEU A 7 26.03 -12.92 16.95
N LYS A 8 27.11 -13.32 16.27
CA LYS A 8 28.35 -12.57 16.19
C LYS A 8 28.48 -11.97 14.80
N CYS A 9 28.59 -10.65 14.73
CA CYS A 9 28.77 -9.93 13.47
C CYS A 9 30.10 -10.33 12.81
N THR A 10 30.08 -10.74 11.55
CA THR A 10 31.30 -11.10 10.80
C THR A 10 32.15 -9.89 10.43
N THR A 11 31.59 -8.68 10.49
CA THR A 11 32.28 -7.43 10.13
C THR A 11 33.05 -6.82 11.32
N CYS A 12 32.41 -6.67 12.48
CA CYS A 12 33.03 -6.02 13.66
C CYS A 12 33.27 -6.95 14.85
N GLY A 13 32.82 -8.20 14.79
CA GLY A 13 32.90 -9.15 15.91
C GLY A 13 31.95 -8.88 17.07
N GLY A 14 31.14 -7.81 17.00
CA GLY A 14 30.14 -7.48 18.01
C GLY A 14 29.09 -8.58 18.17
N LEU A 15 28.71 -8.84 19.43
CA LEU A 15 27.68 -9.82 19.79
C LEU A 15 26.31 -9.13 19.87
N VAL A 16 25.28 -9.84 19.44
CA VAL A 16 23.90 -9.36 19.42
C VAL A 16 22.97 -10.48 19.85
N ASP A 17 22.14 -10.23 20.84
CA ASP A 17 21.14 -11.17 21.33
C ASP A 17 19.84 -10.97 20.53
N CYS A 18 19.36 -12.03 19.87
CA CYS A 18 18.21 -11.97 18.97
C CYS A 18 17.11 -12.93 19.43
N ARG A 19 15.86 -12.43 19.48
CA ARG A 19 14.67 -13.27 19.62
C ARG A 19 13.87 -13.25 18.32
N PHE A 20 13.71 -14.41 17.72
CA PHE A 20 12.96 -14.61 16.49
C PHE A 20 11.57 -15.14 16.81
N GLY A 21 10.55 -14.36 16.50
CA GLY A 21 9.16 -14.80 16.55
C GLY A 21 8.72 -15.39 15.22
N MET A 22 8.17 -16.60 15.28
CA MET A 22 7.80 -17.39 14.12
C MET A 22 6.38 -17.07 13.65
N SER A 23 6.29 -16.72 12.37
CA SER A 23 5.06 -16.62 11.59
C SER A 23 4.58 -17.99 11.09
N ASN A 24 3.36 -18.05 10.56
CA ASN A 24 2.82 -19.19 9.81
C ASN A 24 3.32 -19.24 8.35
N ARG A 25 4.14 -18.27 7.92
CA ARG A 25 4.76 -18.25 6.58
C ARG A 25 5.82 -19.35 6.44
N ASP A 26 5.88 -19.98 5.28
CA ASP A 26 6.80 -21.07 4.92
C ASP A 26 8.27 -20.63 4.82
N VAL A 27 8.51 -19.40 4.36
CA VAL A 27 9.83 -18.76 4.29
C VAL A 27 9.81 -17.43 5.06
N GLN A 28 10.70 -17.27 6.03
CA GLN A 28 10.75 -16.11 6.91
C GLN A 28 12.12 -15.43 6.82
N PRO A 29 12.27 -14.44 5.94
CA PRO A 29 13.48 -13.65 5.85
C PRO A 29 13.47 -12.56 6.93
N PHE A 30 14.44 -12.60 7.82
CA PHE A 30 14.74 -11.56 8.79
C PHE A 30 15.99 -10.82 8.37
N ARG A 31 16.01 -9.50 8.57
CA ARG A 31 17.23 -8.71 8.36
C ARG A 31 17.23 -7.47 9.26
N PHE A 32 18.40 -7.11 9.77
CA PHE A 32 18.61 -5.95 10.62
C PHE A 32 20.07 -5.47 10.50
N ALA A 33 20.36 -4.24 10.93
CA ALA A 33 21.73 -3.72 10.98
C ALA A 33 22.40 -4.09 12.31
N CYS A 34 23.66 -4.50 12.27
CA CYS A 34 24.47 -4.72 13.46
C CYS A 34 24.47 -3.43 14.33
N PRO A 35 24.03 -3.48 15.60
CA PRO A 35 23.99 -2.30 16.46
C PRO A 35 25.36 -1.64 16.70
N SER A 36 26.45 -2.38 16.53
CA SER A 36 27.81 -1.90 16.76
C SER A 36 28.43 -1.19 15.56
N CYS A 37 28.19 -1.67 14.33
CA CYS A 37 28.88 -1.14 13.13
C CYS A 37 27.95 -0.84 11.94
N GLY A 38 26.64 -1.09 12.05
CA GLY A 38 25.67 -0.84 10.99
C GLY A 38 25.67 -1.86 9.85
N SER A 39 26.56 -2.85 9.83
CA SER A 39 26.59 -3.87 8.75
C SER A 39 25.30 -4.70 8.75
N GLY A 40 24.73 -4.95 7.58
CA GLY A 40 23.52 -5.77 7.44
C GLY A 40 23.72 -7.24 7.83
N ILE A 41 22.83 -7.75 8.65
CA ILE A 41 22.71 -9.16 9.05
C ILE A 41 21.39 -9.69 8.50
N GLU A 42 21.43 -10.85 7.84
CA GLU A 42 20.25 -11.53 7.29
C GLU A 42 20.15 -12.95 7.85
N VAL A 43 18.95 -13.37 8.23
CA VAL A 43 18.64 -14.72 8.71
C VAL A 43 17.37 -15.19 8.02
N THR A 44 17.46 -16.24 7.22
CA THR A 44 16.31 -16.84 6.54
C THR A 44 15.96 -18.16 7.21
N VAL A 45 14.76 -18.24 7.78
CA VAL A 45 14.21 -19.45 8.39
C VAL A 45 13.21 -20.07 7.41
N GLU A 46 13.41 -21.34 7.07
CA GLU A 46 12.51 -22.13 6.23
C GLU A 46 12.10 -23.39 7.01
N GLN A 47 10.81 -23.74 6.98
CA GLN A 47 10.32 -24.88 7.73
C GLN A 47 11.05 -26.18 7.31
N GLY A 48 11.60 -26.90 8.29
CA GLY A 48 12.32 -28.15 8.07
C GLY A 48 13.76 -27.99 7.52
N LYS A 49 14.28 -26.76 7.43
CA LYS A 49 15.67 -26.50 7.02
C LYS A 49 16.41 -25.75 8.13
N GLN A 50 17.74 -25.86 8.11
CA GLN A 50 18.59 -25.05 8.98
C GLN A 50 18.51 -23.58 8.56
N PRO A 51 18.49 -22.63 9.52
CA PRO A 51 18.54 -21.20 9.21
C PRO A 51 19.76 -20.86 8.35
N LYS A 52 19.55 -20.03 7.32
CA LYS A 52 20.65 -19.49 6.51
C LYS A 52 20.99 -18.11 7.03
N MET A 53 22.27 -17.85 7.29
CA MET A 53 22.74 -16.58 7.83
C MET A 53 23.72 -15.89 6.88
N TYR A 54 23.64 -14.57 6.82
CA TYR A 54 24.58 -13.70 6.11
C TYR A 54 24.95 -12.51 7.00
N GLY A 55 26.24 -12.15 7.03
CA GLY A 55 26.74 -11.04 7.85
C GLY A 55 26.89 -11.33 9.35
N ALA A 56 26.48 -12.52 9.80
CA ALA A 56 26.68 -13.01 11.17
C ALA A 56 26.87 -14.53 11.21
N GLU A 57 27.45 -15.01 12.30
CA GLU A 57 27.57 -16.42 12.68
C GLU A 57 26.88 -16.68 14.02
N SER A 58 26.30 -17.86 14.21
CA SER A 58 25.77 -18.29 15.52
C SER A 58 26.90 -18.33 16.54
N TYR A 59 26.64 -17.80 17.74
CA TYR A 59 27.57 -17.81 18.86
C TYR A 59 26.93 -18.50 20.06
N PRO A 60 27.71 -19.25 20.88
CA PRO A 60 27.16 -19.95 22.03
C PRO A 60 26.37 -19.03 22.96
N LEU A 61 25.19 -19.50 23.37
CA LEU A 61 24.32 -18.87 24.34
C LEU A 61 24.08 -19.84 25.50
N ASP A 62 24.69 -19.55 26.64
CA ASP A 62 24.49 -20.32 27.87
C ASP A 62 23.33 -19.72 28.67
N GLY A 63 22.18 -20.39 28.64
CA GLY A 63 21.00 -19.99 29.41
C GLY A 63 20.21 -18.84 28.79
N HIS A 64 19.76 -17.89 29.63
CA HIS A 64 18.95 -16.75 29.21
C HIS A 64 19.81 -15.53 28.86
N PHE A 65 19.25 -14.59 28.10
CA PHE A 65 19.92 -13.31 27.83
C PHE A 65 20.16 -12.55 29.14
N THR A 66 21.41 -12.14 29.35
CA THR A 66 21.89 -11.45 30.56
C THR A 66 21.72 -9.93 30.48
N GLY A 67 21.43 -9.39 29.28
CA GLY A 67 21.35 -7.95 29.03
C GLY A 67 22.70 -7.28 28.74
N GLU A 68 23.80 -8.05 28.67
CA GLU A 68 25.14 -7.54 28.40
C GLU A 68 25.35 -7.13 26.94
N ASN A 69 24.61 -7.73 26.01
CA ASN A 69 24.70 -7.45 24.58
C ASN A 69 23.46 -6.67 24.10
N PRO A 70 23.57 -5.87 23.02
CA PRO A 70 22.42 -5.31 22.33
C PRO A 70 21.38 -6.38 22.00
N PHE A 71 20.12 -6.08 22.28
CA PHE A 71 19.00 -7.00 22.06
C PHE A 71 18.13 -6.59 20.86
N ILE A 72 17.64 -7.58 20.12
CA ILE A 72 16.81 -7.40 18.94
C ILE A 72 15.63 -8.39 18.96
N ASP A 73 14.41 -7.85 19.00
CA ASP A 73 13.20 -8.59 18.68
C ASP A 73 12.94 -8.57 17.16
N LEU A 74 12.61 -9.74 16.60
CA LEU A 74 12.33 -9.91 15.17
C LEU A 74 11.00 -10.65 14.96
N HIS A 75 10.12 -10.08 14.15
CA HIS A 75 8.87 -10.71 13.71
C HIS A 75 8.46 -10.12 12.36
N ILE A 76 7.97 -10.96 11.44
CA ILE A 76 7.56 -10.49 10.10
C ILE A 76 6.11 -9.97 10.03
N ASP A 77 5.24 -10.43 10.94
CA ASP A 77 3.83 -10.02 10.96
C ASP A 77 3.46 -8.90 11.95
N PHE A 78 4.23 -8.69 13.04
CA PHE A 78 3.79 -7.87 14.19
C PHE A 78 4.83 -6.87 14.65
N PRO A 79 4.38 -5.74 15.25
CA PRO A 79 5.28 -4.79 15.88
C PRO A 79 6.25 -5.36 16.89
N VAL A 80 7.53 -5.01 16.68
CA VAL A 80 8.65 -5.37 17.55
C VAL A 80 9.27 -4.11 18.13
N SER A 81 9.60 -4.17 19.42
CA SER A 81 10.07 -3.02 20.21
C SER A 81 11.59 -2.86 20.16
N PHE A 82 12.07 -1.64 20.46
CA PHE A 82 13.49 -1.34 20.74
C PHE A 82 13.84 -1.47 22.22
N GLU A 83 12.88 -1.82 23.06
CA GLU A 83 13.09 -2.03 24.49
C GLU A 83 14.07 -3.19 24.77
N PRO A 84 14.72 -3.17 25.94
CA PRO A 84 15.51 -4.30 26.42
C PRO A 84 14.72 -5.62 26.46
N TYR A 85 15.45 -6.73 26.48
CA TYR A 85 14.85 -8.05 26.63
C TYR A 85 14.05 -8.17 27.93
N VAL A 86 12.80 -8.60 27.80
CA VAL A 86 11.96 -9.01 28.93
C VAL A 86 11.45 -10.42 28.68
N MET A 87 11.72 -11.32 29.62
CA MET A 87 11.26 -12.71 29.58
C MET A 87 9.73 -12.75 29.54
N GLY A 88 9.17 -13.60 28.68
CA GLY A 88 7.71 -13.73 28.51
C GLY A 88 7.04 -12.62 27.68
N GLN A 89 7.69 -11.47 27.44
CA GLN A 89 7.14 -10.40 26.61
C GLN A 89 7.47 -10.58 25.12
N THR A 90 7.03 -11.69 24.54
CA THR A 90 7.29 -12.01 23.13
C THR A 90 6.54 -11.06 22.18
N PRO A 91 6.99 -10.86 20.92
CA PRO A 91 6.28 -10.01 19.95
C PRO A 91 4.79 -10.34 19.82
N PHE A 92 4.46 -11.64 19.76
CA PHE A 92 3.08 -12.11 19.72
C PHE A 92 2.25 -11.73 20.96
N LEU A 93 2.80 -11.91 22.16
CA LEU A 93 2.10 -11.59 23.41
C LEU A 93 1.90 -10.09 23.57
N ARG A 94 2.91 -9.28 23.18
CA ARG A 94 2.79 -7.82 23.11
C ARG A 94 1.72 -7.39 22.11
N ALA A 95 1.70 -7.99 20.92
CA ALA A 95 0.71 -7.71 19.88
C ALA A 95 -0.72 -7.98 20.36
N ILE A 96 -0.98 -9.16 20.96
CA ILE A 96 -2.29 -9.49 21.53
C ILE A 96 -2.67 -8.55 22.68
N GLY A 97 -1.72 -8.24 23.57
CA GLY A 97 -1.96 -7.30 24.66
C GLY A 97 -2.34 -5.90 24.17
N ARG A 98 -1.81 -5.49 23.01
CA ARG A 98 -2.00 -4.15 22.44
C ARG A 98 -3.33 -3.98 21.70
N ILE A 99 -3.71 -4.92 20.83
CA ILE A 99 -4.95 -4.79 20.02
C ILE A 99 -6.12 -5.65 20.52
N GLY A 100 -5.87 -6.56 21.45
CA GLY A 100 -6.87 -7.50 21.95
C GLY A 100 -7.10 -8.70 21.01
N ARG A 101 -7.77 -9.73 21.55
CA ARG A 101 -7.95 -11.03 20.87
C ARG A 101 -8.85 -10.95 19.63
N GLU A 102 -9.92 -10.15 19.68
CA GLU A 102 -10.89 -10.04 18.58
C GLU A 102 -10.24 -9.39 17.35
N ASN A 103 -9.60 -8.24 17.52
CA ASN A 103 -8.86 -7.58 16.44
C ASN A 103 -7.72 -8.46 15.90
N PHE A 104 -7.03 -9.18 16.79
CA PHE A 104 -6.01 -10.14 16.38
C PHE A 104 -6.59 -11.23 15.47
N GLN A 105 -7.79 -11.76 15.71
CA GLN A 105 -8.40 -12.76 14.84
C GLN A 105 -8.63 -12.23 13.43
N ILE A 106 -9.11 -10.98 13.29
CA ILE A 106 -9.32 -10.35 11.99
C ILE A 106 -7.97 -10.11 11.28
N HIS A 107 -6.96 -9.65 12.01
CA HIS A 107 -5.62 -9.48 11.48
C HIS A 107 -4.99 -10.81 11.05
N ASN A 108 -5.08 -11.85 11.87
CA ASN A 108 -4.55 -13.18 11.58
C ASN A 108 -5.22 -13.79 10.34
N PHE A 109 -6.53 -13.60 10.16
CA PHE A 109 -7.21 -14.01 8.93
C PHE A 109 -6.56 -13.41 7.68
N ARG A 110 -6.23 -12.11 7.69
CA ARG A 110 -5.52 -11.47 6.56
C ARG A 110 -4.14 -12.08 6.33
N LEU A 111 -3.39 -12.34 7.40
CA LEU A 111 -2.05 -12.93 7.31
C LEU A 111 -2.08 -14.35 6.74
N ASP A 112 -3.04 -15.17 7.16
CA ASP A 112 -3.22 -16.53 6.67
C ASP A 112 -3.54 -16.54 5.16
N SER A 113 -4.35 -15.60 4.71
CA SER A 113 -4.59 -15.38 3.27
C SER A 113 -3.31 -14.97 2.54
N LEU A 114 -2.55 -14.03 3.09
CA LEU A 114 -1.31 -13.55 2.48
C LEU A 114 -0.26 -14.65 2.35
N ASN A 115 -0.21 -15.62 3.28
CA ASN A 115 0.68 -16.79 3.21
C ASN A 115 0.46 -17.65 1.96
N GLN A 116 -0.71 -17.55 1.32
CA GLN A 116 -0.99 -18.21 0.04
C GLN A 116 -0.86 -17.24 -1.14
N LEU A 117 -1.36 -16.02 -0.98
CA LEU A 117 -1.52 -15.05 -2.06
C LEU A 117 -0.20 -14.41 -2.52
N TYR A 118 0.81 -14.28 -1.65
CA TYR A 118 2.09 -13.68 -2.06
C TYR A 118 2.77 -14.44 -3.22
N LYS A 119 2.53 -15.77 -3.30
CA LYS A 119 3.03 -16.65 -4.37
C LYS A 119 2.42 -16.35 -5.74
N LYS A 120 1.33 -15.59 -5.79
CA LYS A 120 0.63 -15.22 -7.04
C LYS A 120 1.20 -13.97 -7.70
N HIS A 121 2.25 -13.35 -7.14
CA HIS A 121 2.94 -12.18 -7.70
C HIS A 121 3.17 -12.27 -9.23
N GLU A 122 3.95 -13.27 -9.68
CA GLU A 122 4.31 -13.44 -11.09
C GLU A 122 3.09 -13.72 -11.97
N VAL A 123 2.07 -14.39 -11.43
CA VAL A 123 0.82 -14.68 -12.14
C VAL A 123 0.04 -13.40 -12.38
N ILE A 124 -0.08 -12.54 -11.37
CA ILE A 124 -0.73 -11.23 -11.49
C ILE A 124 0.03 -10.35 -12.50
N GLU A 125 1.35 -10.29 -12.42
CA GLU A 125 2.17 -9.55 -13.39
C GLU A 125 1.90 -10.03 -14.83
N ARG A 126 1.82 -11.34 -15.04
CA ARG A 126 1.48 -11.93 -16.35
C ARG A 126 0.06 -11.57 -16.80
N LEU A 127 -0.94 -11.61 -15.92
CA LEU A 127 -2.30 -11.19 -16.24
C LEU A 127 -2.33 -9.73 -16.69
N VAL A 128 -1.68 -8.82 -15.95
CA VAL A 128 -1.58 -7.39 -16.30
C VAL A 128 -0.94 -7.21 -17.68
N ASN A 129 0.14 -7.92 -17.96
CA ASN A 129 0.81 -7.87 -19.25
C ASN A 129 -0.04 -8.42 -20.42
N LEU A 130 -0.79 -9.49 -20.19
CA LEU A 130 -1.72 -10.06 -21.19
C LEU A 130 -2.91 -9.13 -21.45
N TYR A 131 -3.42 -8.47 -20.40
CA TYR A 131 -4.49 -7.48 -20.50
C TYR A 131 -4.08 -6.30 -21.39
N LYS A 132 -2.92 -5.68 -21.12
CA LYS A 132 -2.38 -4.57 -21.94
C LYS A 132 -2.18 -4.95 -23.41
N ARG A 133 -1.75 -6.18 -23.66
CA ARG A 133 -1.53 -6.71 -25.02
C ARG A 133 -2.81 -7.24 -25.68
N LYS A 134 -3.98 -7.07 -25.05
CA LYS A 134 -5.30 -7.52 -25.53
C LYS A 134 -5.31 -9.00 -25.94
N ARG A 135 -4.60 -9.86 -25.20
CA ARG A 135 -4.56 -11.32 -25.44
C ARG A 135 -5.70 -12.02 -24.69
N ASN A 136 -6.94 -11.64 -24.98
CA ASN A 136 -8.14 -11.95 -24.17
C ASN A 136 -8.36 -13.44 -23.90
N LYS A 137 -8.17 -14.31 -24.90
CA LYS A 137 -8.30 -15.76 -24.71
C LYS A 137 -7.29 -16.31 -23.71
N VAL A 138 -6.00 -16.05 -23.94
CA VAL A 138 -4.90 -16.51 -23.07
C VAL A 138 -5.02 -15.90 -21.67
N LEU A 139 -5.45 -14.64 -21.58
CA LEU A 139 -5.75 -13.98 -20.32
C LEU A 139 -6.85 -14.71 -19.53
N SER A 140 -7.98 -15.01 -20.19
CA SER A 140 -9.11 -15.73 -19.58
C SER A 140 -8.71 -17.14 -19.13
N ASP A 141 -8.00 -17.89 -19.97
CA ASP A 141 -7.53 -19.25 -19.65
C ASP A 141 -6.61 -19.23 -18.41
N LEU A 142 -5.75 -18.20 -18.28
CA LEU A 142 -4.88 -18.03 -17.11
C LEU A 142 -5.67 -17.66 -15.85
N ALA A 143 -6.67 -16.78 -15.97
CA ALA A 143 -7.51 -16.36 -14.86
C ALA A 143 -8.39 -17.51 -14.33
N GLU A 144 -8.95 -18.32 -15.23
CA GLU A 144 -9.67 -19.55 -14.89
C GLU A 144 -8.76 -20.53 -14.14
N LYS A 145 -7.59 -20.84 -14.71
CA LYS A 145 -6.66 -21.80 -14.13
C LYS A 145 -6.17 -21.40 -12.73
N GLU A 146 -5.84 -20.13 -12.54
CA GLU A 146 -5.12 -19.68 -11.33
C GLU A 146 -6.05 -19.12 -10.24
N PHE A 147 -7.26 -18.71 -10.59
CA PHE A 147 -8.21 -18.03 -9.71
C PHE A 147 -9.67 -18.49 -9.83
N ASP A 148 -10.00 -19.41 -10.74
CA ASP A 148 -11.37 -19.82 -11.04
C ASP A 148 -12.25 -18.61 -11.43
N GLU A 149 -11.72 -17.76 -12.32
CA GLU A 149 -12.39 -16.55 -12.84
C GLU A 149 -12.23 -16.42 -14.36
N PRO A 150 -12.88 -17.29 -15.17
CA PRO A 150 -12.92 -17.10 -16.62
C PRO A 150 -13.72 -15.85 -17.00
N ALA A 151 -13.36 -15.20 -18.12
CA ALA A 151 -14.19 -14.16 -18.69
C ALA A 151 -15.46 -14.77 -19.31
N LYS A 152 -16.61 -14.14 -19.09
CA LYS A 152 -17.90 -14.57 -19.68
C LYS A 152 -17.89 -14.52 -21.21
N SER A 153 -17.21 -13.52 -21.76
CA SER A 153 -16.96 -13.35 -23.19
C SER A 153 -15.68 -12.56 -23.39
N PHE A 154 -15.26 -12.35 -24.65
CA PHE A 154 -14.09 -11.54 -24.98
C PHE A 154 -14.41 -10.07 -25.27
N LYS A 155 -15.62 -9.60 -24.94
CA LYS A 155 -15.96 -8.18 -24.91
C LYS A 155 -15.15 -7.45 -23.84
N ASP A 156 -14.83 -6.18 -24.08
CA ASP A 156 -14.02 -5.39 -23.14
C ASP A 156 -14.66 -5.32 -21.75
N CYS A 157 -16.00 -5.24 -21.65
CA CYS A 157 -16.70 -5.20 -20.36
C CYS A 157 -16.51 -6.48 -19.53
N ASP A 158 -16.60 -7.66 -20.16
CA ASP A 158 -16.46 -8.95 -19.49
C ASP A 158 -15.01 -9.22 -19.10
N ILE A 159 -14.05 -8.86 -19.97
CA ILE A 159 -12.62 -8.95 -19.66
C ILE A 159 -12.27 -8.03 -18.49
N ASN A 160 -12.81 -6.81 -18.49
CA ASN A 160 -12.58 -5.86 -17.43
C ASN A 160 -13.16 -6.35 -16.10
N MET A 161 -14.40 -6.86 -16.11
CA MET A 161 -15.03 -7.43 -14.92
C MET A 161 -14.20 -8.59 -14.33
N MET A 162 -13.73 -9.50 -15.18
CA MET A 162 -12.87 -10.61 -14.76
C MET A 162 -11.57 -10.12 -14.09
N MET A 163 -10.91 -9.10 -14.64
CA MET A 163 -9.74 -8.49 -13.99
C MET A 163 -10.05 -7.93 -12.60
N TYR A 164 -11.18 -7.22 -12.44
CA TYR A 164 -11.60 -6.72 -11.13
C TYR A 164 -11.96 -7.84 -10.15
N CYS A 165 -12.54 -8.95 -10.61
CA CYS A 165 -12.80 -10.13 -9.77
C CYS A 165 -11.50 -10.75 -9.26
N VAL A 166 -10.51 -10.95 -10.15
CA VAL A 166 -9.18 -11.46 -9.77
C VAL A 166 -8.52 -10.52 -8.75
N ILE A 167 -8.55 -9.21 -9.00
CA ILE A 167 -8.02 -8.21 -8.08
C ILE A 167 -8.72 -8.29 -6.71
N ALA A 168 -10.05 -8.39 -6.67
CA ALA A 168 -10.80 -8.50 -5.43
C ALA A 168 -10.42 -9.79 -4.65
N LYS A 169 -10.27 -10.93 -5.34
CA LYS A 169 -9.86 -12.21 -4.74
C LYS A 169 -8.46 -12.18 -4.14
N VAL A 170 -7.55 -11.41 -4.73
CA VAL A 170 -6.13 -11.41 -4.34
C VAL A 170 -5.77 -10.29 -3.37
N PHE A 171 -6.43 -9.13 -3.47
CA PHE A 171 -6.02 -7.92 -2.74
C PHE A 171 -6.94 -7.55 -1.57
N TYR A 172 -7.96 -8.34 -1.27
CA TYR A 172 -8.79 -8.11 -0.08
C TYR A 172 -8.01 -8.05 1.24
N PRO A 173 -6.87 -8.75 1.47
CA PRO A 173 -6.16 -8.67 2.74
C PRO A 173 -5.60 -7.26 3.03
N PHE A 174 -5.35 -6.49 1.97
CA PHE A 174 -4.86 -5.11 2.08
C PHE A 174 -5.99 -4.09 2.29
N SER A 175 -7.26 -4.49 2.14
CA SER A 175 -8.42 -3.59 2.27
C SER A 175 -9.00 -3.66 3.68
N THR A 176 -9.67 -2.59 4.10
CA THR A 176 -10.53 -2.62 5.29
C THR A 176 -11.79 -3.45 5.00
N PRO A 177 -12.41 -4.09 6.01
CA PRO A 177 -13.71 -4.73 5.81
C PRO A 177 -14.70 -3.75 5.18
N THR A 178 -15.57 -4.27 4.30
CA THR A 178 -16.68 -3.57 3.62
C THR A 178 -16.35 -2.35 2.73
N SER A 179 -15.15 -1.77 2.80
CA SER A 179 -14.82 -0.51 2.11
C SER A 179 -15.08 -0.55 0.61
N ASN A 180 -14.73 -1.64 -0.08
CA ASN A 180 -14.95 -1.75 -1.53
C ASN A 180 -16.44 -1.70 -1.91
N ALA A 181 -17.31 -2.29 -1.09
CA ALA A 181 -18.75 -2.28 -1.32
C ALA A 181 -19.36 -0.91 -1.00
N GLU A 182 -18.89 -0.28 0.08
CA GLU A 182 -19.29 1.07 0.49
C GLU A 182 -18.91 2.12 -0.57
N ASP A 183 -17.67 2.06 -1.07
CA ASP A 183 -17.17 2.94 -2.13
C ASP A 183 -18.01 2.81 -3.40
N VAL A 184 -18.24 1.57 -3.88
CA VAL A 184 -19.07 1.32 -5.07
C VAL A 184 -20.49 1.83 -4.85
N SER A 185 -21.08 1.61 -3.67
CA SER A 185 -22.42 2.11 -3.34
C SER A 185 -22.49 3.64 -3.38
N LEU A 186 -21.48 4.32 -2.81
CA LEU A 186 -21.35 5.77 -2.87
C LEU A 186 -21.26 6.26 -4.33
N TYR A 187 -20.40 5.66 -5.14
CA TYR A 187 -20.19 6.04 -6.55
C TYR A 187 -21.48 5.91 -7.36
N LEU A 188 -22.15 4.76 -7.26
CA LEU A 188 -23.40 4.53 -7.98
C LEU A 188 -24.51 5.46 -7.51
N THR A 189 -24.56 5.79 -6.23
CA THR A 189 -25.50 6.79 -5.69
C THR A 189 -25.27 8.15 -6.34
N LYS A 190 -24.02 8.64 -6.36
CA LYS A 190 -23.70 9.94 -6.98
C LYS A 190 -23.95 9.94 -8.49
N PHE A 191 -23.67 8.84 -9.18
CA PHE A 191 -23.94 8.75 -10.62
C PHE A 191 -25.45 8.79 -10.90
N ASN A 192 -26.24 8.09 -10.09
CA ASN A 192 -27.70 8.15 -10.18
C ASN A 192 -28.24 9.56 -9.93
N ASP A 193 -27.68 10.30 -8.97
CA ASP A 193 -28.06 11.69 -8.71
C ASP A 193 -27.80 12.58 -9.93
N ILE A 194 -26.65 12.44 -10.59
CA ILE A 194 -26.30 13.17 -11.82
C ILE A 194 -27.24 12.79 -12.96
N VAL A 195 -27.42 11.50 -13.22
CA VAL A 195 -28.23 10.99 -14.34
C VAL A 195 -29.70 11.37 -14.20
N LYS A 196 -30.24 11.37 -12.97
CA LYS A 196 -31.61 11.83 -12.70
C LYS A 196 -31.79 13.32 -12.98
N LYS A 197 -30.74 14.13 -12.74
CA LYS A 197 -30.76 15.56 -13.00
C LYS A 197 -30.67 15.85 -14.49
N ASP A 198 -29.66 15.28 -15.15
CA ASP A 198 -29.50 15.33 -16.60
C ASP A 198 -28.54 14.21 -17.03
N LYS A 199 -29.01 13.29 -17.89
CA LYS A 199 -28.15 12.22 -18.41
C LYS A 199 -27.07 12.75 -19.35
N ASN A 200 -27.37 13.80 -20.12
CA ASN A 200 -26.48 14.30 -21.17
C ASN A 200 -25.17 14.86 -20.59
N ILE A 201 -25.21 15.46 -19.39
CA ILE A 201 -24.00 15.96 -18.72
C ILE A 201 -23.08 14.81 -18.30
N MET A 202 -23.63 13.69 -17.83
CA MET A 202 -22.86 12.48 -17.50
C MET A 202 -22.30 11.86 -18.78
N ASP A 203 -23.11 11.74 -19.83
CA ASP A 203 -22.69 11.19 -21.12
C ASP A 203 -21.57 12.04 -21.74
N SER A 204 -21.63 13.37 -21.63
CA SER A 204 -20.58 14.28 -22.10
C SER A 204 -19.27 14.10 -21.34
N PHE A 205 -19.32 14.01 -20.01
CA PHE A 205 -18.12 13.79 -19.19
C PHE A 205 -17.47 12.44 -19.50
N VAL A 206 -18.25 11.37 -19.51
CA VAL A 206 -17.75 10.00 -19.78
C VAL A 206 -17.18 9.92 -21.20
N LYS A 207 -17.84 10.55 -22.18
CA LYS A 207 -17.34 10.63 -23.55
C LYS A 207 -15.96 11.30 -23.60
N GLU A 208 -15.76 12.42 -22.93
CA GLU A 208 -14.48 13.15 -22.93
C GLU A 208 -13.33 12.29 -22.37
N ILE A 209 -13.54 11.64 -21.21
CA ILE A 209 -12.48 10.82 -20.58
C ILE A 209 -12.18 9.52 -21.34
N VAL A 210 -13.15 9.01 -22.12
CA VAL A 210 -12.99 7.83 -22.98
C VAL A 210 -12.29 8.20 -24.29
N GLU A 211 -12.74 9.24 -24.99
CA GLU A 211 -12.16 9.67 -26.28
C GLU A 211 -10.72 10.16 -26.12
N SER A 212 -10.38 10.80 -25.00
CA SER A 212 -9.01 11.17 -24.65
C SER A 212 -8.12 10.00 -24.20
N LYS A 213 -8.68 8.79 -24.08
CA LYS A 213 -8.06 7.59 -23.47
C LYS A 213 -7.62 7.76 -22.02
N PHE A 214 -7.99 8.87 -21.37
CA PHE A 214 -7.56 9.19 -20.02
C PHE A 214 -7.93 8.09 -19.01
N ILE A 215 -9.17 7.58 -19.08
CA ILE A 215 -9.65 6.55 -18.16
C ILE A 215 -8.97 5.19 -18.37
N PHE A 216 -8.68 4.81 -19.62
CA PHE A 216 -8.00 3.54 -19.93
C PHE A 216 -6.55 3.57 -19.49
N ASN A 217 -5.84 4.66 -19.77
CA ASN A 217 -4.46 4.82 -19.29
C ASN A 217 -4.42 4.76 -17.76
N LEU A 218 -5.34 5.45 -17.08
CA LEU A 218 -5.41 5.39 -15.61
C LEU A 218 -5.67 3.99 -15.08
N GLN A 219 -6.54 3.22 -15.73
CA GLN A 219 -6.81 1.86 -15.34
C GLN A 219 -5.57 0.97 -15.46
N GLU A 220 -4.85 1.08 -16.59
CA GLU A 220 -3.62 0.32 -16.82
C GLU A 220 -2.54 0.67 -15.79
N ASP A 221 -2.39 1.96 -15.47
CA ASP A 221 -1.47 2.43 -14.42
C ASP A 221 -1.84 1.84 -13.05
N CYS A 222 -3.13 1.77 -12.72
CA CYS A 222 -3.58 1.11 -11.48
C CYS A 222 -3.23 -0.38 -11.48
N PHE A 223 -3.46 -1.08 -12.60
CA PHE A 223 -3.14 -2.50 -12.77
C PHE A 223 -1.65 -2.81 -12.59
N GLU A 224 -0.75 -1.89 -12.94
CA GLU A 224 0.70 -2.02 -12.70
C GLU A 224 1.09 -2.01 -11.23
N ILE A 225 0.31 -1.36 -10.35
CA ILE A 225 0.64 -1.27 -8.92
C ILE A 225 0.37 -2.59 -8.19
N TYR A 226 -0.68 -3.30 -8.58
CA TYR A 226 -1.09 -4.53 -7.89
C TYR A 226 0.02 -5.58 -7.73
N PRO A 227 0.76 -6.01 -8.77
CA PRO A 227 1.86 -6.96 -8.58
C PRO A 227 2.92 -6.42 -7.60
N ARG A 228 3.30 -5.14 -7.70
CA ARG A 228 4.30 -4.52 -6.81
C ARG A 228 3.88 -4.50 -5.34
N ILE A 229 2.58 -4.44 -5.05
CA ILE A 229 2.05 -4.57 -3.68
C ILE A 229 2.25 -5.98 -3.13
N LEU A 230 2.09 -7.03 -3.96
CA LEU A 230 2.38 -8.41 -3.54
C LEU A 230 3.87 -8.67 -3.39
N GLU A 231 4.70 -8.13 -4.28
CA GLU A 231 6.16 -8.21 -4.18
C GLU A 231 6.66 -7.68 -2.83
N LEU A 232 6.07 -6.56 -2.39
CA LEU A 232 6.44 -5.83 -1.19
C LEU A 232 5.54 -6.11 0.02
N GLU A 233 4.79 -7.23 0.00
CA GLU A 233 3.79 -7.56 1.03
C GLU A 233 4.39 -7.73 2.42
N LEU A 234 5.62 -8.25 2.51
CA LEU A 234 6.28 -8.54 3.78
C LEU A 234 6.40 -7.33 4.69
N ALA A 235 6.75 -6.16 4.16
CA ALA A 235 6.82 -4.93 4.95
C ALA A 235 5.46 -4.28 5.20
N LEU A 236 4.42 -4.70 4.46
CA LEU A 236 3.05 -4.23 4.65
C LEU A 236 2.31 -5.04 5.72
N ARG A 237 2.67 -6.31 5.96
CA ARG A 237 2.06 -7.15 7.01
C ARG A 237 1.93 -6.44 8.35
N PRO A 238 2.98 -5.79 8.87
CA PRO A 238 2.86 -5.14 10.15
C PRO A 238 2.21 -3.76 10.07
N ALA A 239 2.17 -3.13 8.89
CA ALA A 239 1.35 -1.95 8.66
C ALA A 239 -0.16 -2.29 8.68
N LEU A 240 -0.55 -3.52 8.34
CA LEU A 240 -1.92 -4.02 8.49
C LEU A 240 -2.31 -4.20 9.95
N PHE A 241 -1.36 -4.47 10.85
CA PHE A 241 -1.62 -4.56 12.30
C PHE A 241 -2.09 -3.21 12.85
N LEU A 242 -1.51 -2.12 12.36
CA LEU A 242 -1.83 -0.76 12.79
C LEU A 242 -3.28 -0.32 12.49
N ASP A 243 -4.05 -1.08 11.69
CA ASP A 243 -5.50 -0.84 11.56
C ASP A 243 -6.25 -0.99 12.88
N TYR A 244 -5.69 -1.75 13.83
CA TYR A 244 -6.35 -2.12 15.08
C TYR A 244 -5.71 -1.49 16.32
N ASP A 245 -4.67 -0.69 16.11
CA ASP A 245 -3.88 -0.05 17.16
C ASP A 245 -4.44 1.35 17.43
N LYS A 246 -5.28 1.46 18.46
CA LYS A 246 -5.97 2.73 18.77
C LYS A 246 -4.99 3.86 19.08
N ASP A 247 -3.93 3.58 19.84
CA ASP A 247 -2.94 4.60 20.22
C ASP A 247 -2.20 5.14 18.99
N TYR A 248 -1.94 4.29 18.00
CA TYR A 248 -1.39 4.73 16.72
C TYR A 248 -2.42 5.50 15.88
N VAL A 249 -3.65 4.99 15.75
CA VAL A 249 -4.73 5.60 14.94
C VAL A 249 -5.11 6.99 15.44
N ASP A 250 -5.16 7.16 16.77
CA ASP A 250 -5.47 8.44 17.41
C ASP A 250 -4.29 9.44 17.36
N GLY A 251 -3.13 9.00 16.85
CA GLY A 251 -1.92 9.83 16.74
C GLY A 251 -1.20 10.06 18.06
N ASN A 252 -1.53 9.28 19.10
CA ASN A 252 -0.98 9.40 20.44
C ASN A 252 0.43 8.78 20.56
N GLU A 253 0.78 7.86 19.66
CA GLU A 253 2.08 7.19 19.67
C GLU A 253 2.69 7.05 18.27
N GLN A 254 3.99 7.30 18.16
CA GLN A 254 4.79 6.85 17.03
C GLN A 254 5.36 5.49 17.39
N VAL A 255 4.87 4.43 16.75
CA VAL A 255 5.30 3.06 17.07
C VAL A 255 6.56 2.73 16.27
N PRO A 256 7.74 2.58 16.91
CA PRO A 256 8.91 2.08 16.22
C PRO A 256 8.70 0.61 15.86
N TYR A 257 9.25 0.18 14.73
CA TYR A 257 9.10 -1.19 14.25
C TYR A 257 10.32 -1.62 13.46
N ARG A 258 10.82 -2.83 13.75
CA ARG A 258 11.92 -3.42 13.00
C ARG A 258 11.50 -4.15 11.73
N VAL A 259 11.45 -3.42 10.61
CA VAL A 259 11.41 -4.00 9.25
C VAL A 259 12.81 -3.91 8.64
N SER A 260 13.22 -4.94 7.92
CA SER A 260 14.51 -4.97 7.25
C SER A 260 14.71 -3.83 6.23
N SER A 261 15.95 -3.37 6.10
CA SER A 261 16.36 -2.10 5.49
C SER A 261 16.56 -2.06 3.96
N ARG A 262 16.75 -3.21 3.27
CA ARG A 262 17.32 -3.20 1.90
C ARG A 262 16.38 -2.71 0.79
N GLU A 263 15.11 -2.50 1.09
CA GLU A 263 14.07 -2.22 0.11
C GLU A 263 13.53 -0.78 0.19
N PHE A 264 14.08 0.09 1.07
CA PHE A 264 13.56 1.46 1.25
C PHE A 264 13.45 2.23 -0.07
N LYS A 265 14.39 2.04 -1.01
CA LYS A 265 14.30 2.62 -2.36
C LYS A 265 13.08 2.11 -3.13
N ASN A 266 12.84 0.80 -3.15
CA ASN A 266 11.70 0.19 -3.83
C ASN A 266 10.38 0.67 -3.22
N TYR A 267 10.30 0.74 -1.89
CA TYR A 267 9.14 1.30 -1.18
C TYR A 267 8.90 2.77 -1.50
N LYS A 268 9.97 3.56 -1.55
CA LYS A 268 9.92 4.96 -1.95
C LYS A 268 9.43 5.14 -3.39
N ASP A 269 9.94 4.34 -4.32
CA ASP A 269 9.53 4.39 -5.72
C ASP A 269 8.06 3.96 -5.86
N LEU A 270 7.63 2.90 -5.14
CA LEU A 270 6.23 2.50 -5.07
C LEU A 270 5.32 3.62 -4.52
N TYR A 271 5.71 4.25 -3.41
CA TYR A 271 4.96 5.35 -2.81
C TYR A 271 4.78 6.52 -3.78
N LYS A 272 5.87 6.87 -4.48
CA LYS A 272 5.88 7.94 -5.49
C LYS A 272 4.91 7.62 -6.62
N ASP A 273 4.98 6.41 -7.18
CA ASP A 273 4.17 6.00 -8.33
C ASP A 273 2.68 5.95 -7.97
N ILE A 274 2.34 5.39 -6.79
CA ILE A 274 0.96 5.42 -6.27
C ILE A 274 0.46 6.87 -6.12
N SER A 275 1.27 7.76 -5.56
CA SER A 275 0.89 9.16 -5.36
C SER A 275 0.64 9.89 -6.70
N GLU A 276 1.41 9.57 -7.73
CA GLU A 276 1.23 10.11 -9.08
C GLU A 276 -0.07 9.62 -9.73
N ILE A 277 -0.38 8.34 -9.56
CA ILE A 277 -1.65 7.75 -10.03
C ILE A 277 -2.83 8.40 -9.31
N ILE A 278 -2.80 8.53 -7.98
CA ILE A 278 -3.86 9.20 -7.20
C ILE A 278 -4.05 10.63 -7.69
N SER A 279 -2.96 11.38 -7.92
CA SER A 279 -3.03 12.75 -8.44
C SER A 279 -3.83 12.84 -9.74
N ARG A 280 -3.67 11.86 -10.63
CA ARG A 280 -4.45 11.79 -11.87
C ARG A 280 -5.88 11.28 -11.63
N GLN A 281 -6.08 10.30 -10.75
CA GLN A 281 -7.43 9.82 -10.39
C GLN A 281 -8.31 10.91 -9.76
N ILE A 282 -7.75 11.85 -8.99
CA ILE A 282 -8.48 12.99 -8.42
C ILE A 282 -9.15 13.87 -9.50
N VAL A 283 -8.65 13.84 -10.74
CA VAL A 283 -9.32 14.52 -11.86
C VAL A 283 -10.73 13.94 -12.08
N LEU A 284 -10.92 12.63 -11.93
CA LEU A 284 -12.25 12.00 -12.01
C LEU A 284 -13.15 12.46 -10.87
N VAL A 285 -12.60 12.56 -9.65
CA VAL A 285 -13.33 13.05 -8.47
C VAL A 285 -13.80 14.49 -8.68
N ALA A 286 -12.94 15.37 -9.20
CA ALA A 286 -13.26 16.74 -9.53
C ALA A 286 -14.34 16.84 -10.63
N GLY A 287 -14.23 16.03 -11.69
CA GLY A 287 -15.24 15.98 -12.75
C GLY A 287 -16.62 15.62 -12.21
N VAL A 288 -16.71 14.56 -11.38
CA VAL A 288 -17.97 14.17 -10.72
C VAL A 288 -18.47 15.27 -9.76
N ASN A 289 -17.57 15.91 -9.01
CA ASN A 289 -17.94 17.03 -8.11
C ASN A 289 -18.55 18.19 -8.88
N ASN A 290 -17.94 18.57 -10.01
CA ASN A 290 -18.42 19.65 -10.86
C ASN A 290 -19.77 19.32 -11.51
N LEU A 291 -20.00 18.06 -11.93
CA LEU A 291 -21.31 17.62 -12.41
C LEU A 291 -22.39 17.74 -11.33
N LEU A 292 -22.11 17.27 -10.11
CA LEU A 292 -23.05 17.34 -8.99
C LEU A 292 -23.44 18.79 -8.66
N LYS A 293 -22.46 19.68 -8.60
CA LYS A 293 -22.66 21.06 -8.12
C LYS A 293 -23.06 22.05 -9.20
N ARG A 294 -22.58 21.88 -10.43
CA ARG A 294 -22.62 22.89 -11.49
C ARG A 294 -23.16 22.38 -12.82
N SER A 295 -23.47 21.08 -12.93
CA SER A 295 -23.96 20.44 -14.15
C SER A 295 -23.03 20.58 -15.36
N ASP A 296 -21.74 20.78 -15.12
CA ASP A 296 -20.70 20.87 -16.16
C ASP A 296 -19.37 20.42 -15.53
N HIS A 297 -18.78 19.34 -16.02
CA HIS A 297 -17.54 18.77 -15.46
C HIS A 297 -16.32 19.70 -15.60
N ASN A 298 -16.38 20.69 -16.50
CA ASN A 298 -15.33 21.67 -16.70
C ASN A 298 -15.47 22.92 -15.83
N LYS A 299 -16.60 23.11 -15.14
CA LYS A 299 -16.84 24.34 -14.37
C LYS A 299 -16.36 24.20 -12.93
N PHE A 300 -15.42 25.05 -12.51
CA PHE A 300 -14.91 25.15 -11.15
C PHE A 300 -15.43 26.40 -10.42
N SER A 301 -15.37 26.43 -9.09
CA SER A 301 -15.64 27.64 -8.30
C SER A 301 -14.48 28.63 -8.32
N ASP A 302 -13.25 28.14 -8.42
CA ASP A 302 -12.07 28.99 -8.48
C ASP A 302 -11.78 29.37 -9.94
N GLU A 303 -11.82 30.66 -10.24
CA GLU A 303 -11.58 31.22 -11.58
C GLU A 303 -10.17 30.94 -12.12
N LYS A 304 -9.23 30.53 -11.26
CA LYS A 304 -7.87 30.11 -11.67
C LYS A 304 -7.85 28.75 -12.37
N ILE A 305 -8.95 28.00 -12.34
CA ILE A 305 -9.11 26.71 -13.01
C ILE A 305 -10.12 26.86 -14.13
N LYS A 306 -9.64 26.85 -15.38
CA LYS A 306 -10.49 27.08 -16.55
C LYS A 306 -11.38 25.89 -16.91
N ASN A 307 -10.83 24.68 -16.75
CA ASN A 307 -11.48 23.43 -17.13
C ASN A 307 -10.77 22.24 -16.46
N LEU A 308 -11.30 21.04 -16.68
CA LEU A 308 -10.78 19.82 -16.07
C LEU A 308 -9.35 19.49 -16.53
N ASN A 309 -8.99 19.85 -17.76
CA ASN A 309 -7.64 19.67 -18.27
C ASN A 309 -6.62 20.63 -17.59
N ASP A 310 -6.99 21.89 -17.36
CA ASP A 310 -6.18 22.83 -16.57
C ASP A 310 -6.03 22.35 -15.11
N PHE A 311 -7.10 21.81 -14.53
CA PHE A 311 -7.05 21.16 -13.22
C PHE A 311 -6.09 19.96 -13.18
N ALA A 312 -6.11 19.12 -14.22
CA ALA A 312 -5.25 17.93 -14.31
C ALA A 312 -3.75 18.27 -14.20
N ASN A 313 -3.35 19.45 -14.69
CA ASN A 313 -1.97 19.96 -14.66
C ASN A 313 -1.55 20.57 -13.31
N LYS A 314 -2.47 20.73 -12.34
CA LYS A 314 -2.09 21.28 -11.03
C LYS A 314 -1.28 20.28 -10.20
N PRO A 315 -0.33 20.74 -9.35
CA PRO A 315 0.41 19.86 -8.44
C PRO A 315 -0.52 19.10 -7.48
N PHE A 316 -0.20 17.83 -7.21
CA PHE A 316 -1.05 16.88 -6.46
C PHE A 316 -1.70 17.49 -5.21
N GLY A 317 -0.94 17.82 -4.17
CA GLY A 317 -1.50 18.39 -2.94
C GLY A 317 -1.86 19.87 -3.00
N LYS A 318 -2.04 20.45 -4.18
CA LYS A 318 -2.91 21.64 -4.35
C LYS A 318 -4.25 21.29 -4.98
N LYS A 319 -4.40 20.11 -5.60
CA LYS A 319 -5.65 19.71 -6.29
C LYS A 319 -6.86 19.72 -5.35
N LEU A 320 -6.70 19.24 -4.12
CA LEU A 320 -7.81 19.22 -3.16
C LEU A 320 -8.28 20.62 -2.76
N GLU A 321 -7.44 21.66 -2.85
CA GLU A 321 -7.83 23.04 -2.53
C GLU A 321 -8.81 23.62 -3.56
N PHE A 322 -8.80 23.09 -4.80
CA PHE A 322 -9.69 23.53 -5.88
C PHE A 322 -10.97 22.70 -6.00
N ILE A 323 -11.15 21.68 -5.15
CA ILE A 323 -12.39 20.90 -5.08
C ILE A 323 -13.19 21.40 -3.87
N ASP A 324 -14.24 22.16 -4.14
CA ASP A 324 -15.12 22.67 -3.10
C ASP A 324 -16.00 21.53 -2.55
N ASP A 325 -15.93 21.30 -1.24
CA ASP A 325 -16.77 20.35 -0.47
C ASP A 325 -16.97 19.01 -1.22
N THR A 326 -15.91 18.21 -1.21
CA THR A 326 -15.80 16.96 -1.97
C THR A 326 -16.86 15.93 -1.56
N TRP A 327 -17.50 15.32 -2.56
CA TRP A 327 -18.44 14.22 -2.35
C TRP A 327 -17.77 12.92 -1.87
N LEU A 328 -16.45 12.78 -2.11
CA LEU A 328 -15.63 11.66 -1.66
C LEU A 328 -14.77 12.11 -0.48
N PRO A 329 -14.89 11.50 0.71
CA PRO A 329 -14.01 11.80 1.83
C PRO A 329 -12.58 11.34 1.53
N ILE A 330 -11.71 12.27 1.14
CA ILE A 330 -10.28 12.01 0.94
C ILE A 330 -9.53 12.50 2.17
N SER A 331 -8.84 11.59 2.87
CA SER A 331 -8.01 11.98 4.01
C SER A 331 -6.91 12.95 3.57
N LYS A 332 -6.86 14.12 4.22
CA LYS A 332 -5.79 15.11 4.02
C LYS A 332 -4.39 14.52 4.29
N SER A 333 -4.29 13.50 5.15
CA SER A 333 -3.02 12.86 5.52
C SER A 333 -2.44 11.94 4.43
N VAL A 334 -3.27 11.51 3.47
CA VAL A 334 -2.88 10.73 2.28
C VAL A 334 -2.55 11.66 1.12
N ALA A 335 -3.23 12.81 1.04
CA ALA A 335 -2.95 13.87 0.07
C ALA A 335 -1.85 14.85 0.53
N ASP A 336 -1.21 14.59 1.68
CA ASP A 336 -0.14 15.42 2.20
C ASP A 336 1.10 15.34 1.30
N ASN A 337 1.35 16.43 0.60
CA ASN A 337 2.45 16.61 -0.33
C ASN A 337 3.83 16.62 0.32
N GLN A 338 3.95 16.84 1.63
CA GLN A 338 5.24 17.06 2.28
C GLN A 338 6.13 15.82 2.23
N LEU A 339 5.58 14.66 2.62
CA LEU A 339 6.29 13.39 2.56
C LEU A 339 6.58 12.99 1.10
N ARG A 340 5.58 13.09 0.21
CA ARG A 340 5.75 12.80 -1.22
C ARG A 340 6.85 13.64 -1.86
N ASN A 341 6.85 14.96 -1.62
CA ASN A 341 7.83 15.86 -2.22
C ASN A 341 9.24 15.62 -1.68
N ALA A 342 9.38 15.33 -0.38
CA ALA A 342 10.69 15.07 0.21
C ALA A 342 11.27 13.72 -0.26
N VAL A 343 10.42 12.70 -0.38
CA VAL A 343 10.79 11.35 -0.83
C VAL A 343 11.11 11.32 -2.35
N ALA A 344 10.37 12.06 -3.17
CA ALA A 344 10.55 12.10 -4.63
C ALA A 344 11.79 12.88 -5.12
N HIS A 345 12.34 13.80 -4.31
CA HIS A 345 13.44 14.70 -4.71
C HIS A 345 14.78 14.42 -3.99
N TYR A 346 15.03 13.17 -3.58
CA TYR A 346 16.30 12.73 -2.94
C TYR A 346 16.65 13.41 -1.61
N LYS A 347 15.66 13.93 -0.87
CA LYS A 347 15.87 14.57 0.44
C LYS A 347 15.44 13.67 1.61
N ALA A 348 15.54 12.36 1.44
CA ALA A 348 15.18 11.40 2.47
C ALA A 348 16.39 10.49 2.75
N GLU A 349 16.85 10.50 3.99
CA GLU A 349 17.90 9.63 4.51
C GLU A 349 17.25 8.55 5.38
N TYR A 350 17.79 7.34 5.34
CA TYR A 350 17.30 6.22 6.14
C TYR A 350 18.45 5.63 6.94
N ASP A 351 18.31 5.65 8.26
CA ASP A 351 19.25 5.01 9.18
C ASP A 351 18.80 3.56 9.41
N GLU A 352 19.59 2.58 8.98
CA GLU A 352 19.25 1.16 9.09
C GLU A 352 19.26 0.64 10.54
N VAL A 353 19.93 1.31 11.47
CA VAL A 353 20.03 0.91 12.89
C VAL A 353 18.81 1.42 13.66
N SER A 354 18.50 2.73 13.55
CA SER A 354 17.36 3.33 14.25
C SER A 354 16.03 3.20 13.48
N GLN A 355 16.11 2.90 12.19
CA GLN A 355 14.99 2.79 11.25
C GLN A 355 14.17 4.05 11.09
N LYS A 356 14.82 5.19 11.34
CA LYS A 356 14.26 6.51 11.11
C LYS A 356 14.50 6.91 9.66
N VAL A 357 13.43 7.37 9.02
CA VAL A 357 13.45 8.07 7.75
C VAL A 357 13.42 9.57 8.06
N THR A 358 14.53 10.25 7.79
CA THR A 358 14.68 11.68 7.99
C THR A 358 14.47 12.39 6.66
N TYR A 359 13.56 13.36 6.60
CA TYR A 359 13.23 14.05 5.36
C TYR A 359 13.01 15.56 5.53
N PHE A 360 13.31 16.31 4.47
CA PHE A 360 13.27 17.78 4.50
C PHE A 360 12.17 18.32 3.57
N PRO A 361 10.97 18.61 4.10
CA PRO A 361 9.80 18.96 3.28
C PRO A 361 9.85 20.39 2.70
N ARG A 362 10.70 21.28 3.25
CA ARG A 362 10.80 22.68 2.84
C ARG A 362 12.03 22.93 1.96
N GLN A 363 11.91 23.85 1.00
CA GLN A 363 13.06 24.39 0.28
C GLN A 363 13.69 25.50 1.14
N GLU A 364 14.69 25.17 1.94
CA GLU A 364 15.34 26.10 2.89
C GLU A 364 16.63 26.73 2.33
N GLY A 365 16.77 26.84 1.00
CA GLY A 365 17.95 27.43 0.38
C GLY A 365 19.22 26.61 0.64
N MET A 366 20.34 27.27 1.02
CA MET A 366 21.62 26.61 1.33
C MET A 366 21.65 25.90 2.69
N LYS A 367 20.59 26.01 3.50
CA LYS A 367 20.53 25.42 4.84
C LYS A 367 19.43 24.37 4.91
N GLN A 368 19.68 23.25 5.58
CA GLN A 368 18.69 22.20 5.86
C GLN A 368 18.51 22.14 7.38
N GLU A 369 17.74 23.06 7.96
CA GLU A 369 17.72 23.25 9.43
C GLU A 369 16.55 22.52 10.11
N LYS A 370 15.48 22.17 9.38
CA LYS A 370 14.29 21.50 9.97
C LYS A 370 13.97 20.13 9.34
N PRO A 371 14.59 19.05 9.84
CA PRO A 371 14.21 17.69 9.47
C PRO A 371 12.86 17.30 10.07
N ASN A 372 12.07 16.56 9.32
CA ASN A 372 11.00 15.73 9.86
C ASN A 372 11.48 14.28 9.93
N GLU A 373 11.02 13.54 10.94
CA GLU A 373 11.35 12.13 11.12
C GLU A 373 10.08 11.28 11.08
N ILE A 374 10.17 10.11 10.47
CA ILE A 374 9.14 9.06 10.55
C ILE A 374 9.83 7.71 10.65
N TYR A 375 9.32 6.80 11.48
CA TYR A 375 9.80 5.42 11.49
C TYR A 375 9.43 4.71 10.19
N PHE A 376 10.24 3.75 9.78
CA PHE A 376 9.99 2.99 8.55
C PHE A 376 8.61 2.33 8.51
N LEU A 377 8.07 1.82 9.62
CA LEU A 377 6.69 1.33 9.66
C LEU A 377 5.66 2.45 9.44
N GLY A 378 5.89 3.63 10.01
CA GLY A 378 5.04 4.79 9.71
C GLY A 378 5.06 5.11 8.21
N PHE A 379 6.20 4.95 7.56
CA PHE A 379 6.34 5.10 6.12
C PHE A 379 5.61 4.00 5.32
N THR A 380 5.77 2.72 5.68
CA THR A 380 5.03 1.62 5.01
C THR A 380 3.52 1.72 5.26
N ARG A 381 3.12 2.27 6.41
CA ARG A 381 1.71 2.61 6.66
C ARG A 381 1.19 3.67 5.68
N LYS A 382 1.97 4.70 5.39
CA LYS A 382 1.61 5.69 4.36
C LYS A 382 1.46 5.06 2.97
N ILE A 383 2.30 4.09 2.63
CA ILE A 383 2.15 3.31 1.37
C ILE A 383 0.83 2.56 1.35
N LEU A 384 0.51 1.85 2.43
CA LEU A 384 -0.75 1.11 2.55
C LEU A 384 -1.97 2.02 2.42
N ASP A 385 -1.98 3.16 3.11
CA ASP A 385 -3.10 4.11 3.05
C ASP A 385 -3.24 4.75 1.67
N SER A 386 -2.12 5.09 1.01
CA SER A 386 -2.13 5.56 -0.38
C SER A 386 -2.61 4.48 -1.35
N TYR A 387 -2.14 3.24 -1.19
CA TYR A 387 -2.63 2.11 -1.99
C TYR A 387 -4.14 1.93 -1.86
N ARG A 388 -4.70 2.01 -0.64
CA ARG A 388 -6.14 1.88 -0.39
C ARG A 388 -6.93 2.99 -1.07
N LEU A 389 -6.47 4.23 -1.02
CA LEU A 389 -7.11 5.33 -1.75
C LEU A 389 -7.05 5.09 -3.26
N MET A 390 -5.89 4.70 -3.80
CA MET A 390 -5.76 4.36 -5.22
C MET A 390 -6.70 3.22 -5.63
N HIS A 391 -6.79 2.17 -4.81
CA HIS A 391 -7.67 1.03 -5.01
C HIS A 391 -9.14 1.45 -5.02
N SER A 392 -9.56 2.27 -4.05
CA SER A 392 -10.89 2.84 -3.96
C SER A 392 -11.24 3.66 -5.21
N LEU A 393 -10.32 4.53 -5.66
CA LEU A 393 -10.48 5.31 -6.89
C LEU A 393 -10.42 4.44 -8.16
N ASN A 394 -9.77 3.28 -8.11
CA ASN A 394 -9.86 2.30 -9.20
C ASN A 394 -11.25 1.66 -9.27
N GLN A 395 -11.96 1.51 -8.15
CA GLN A 395 -13.38 1.14 -8.16
C GLN A 395 -14.25 2.24 -8.78
N LEU A 396 -13.89 3.53 -8.66
CA LEU A 396 -14.55 4.62 -9.37
C LEU A 396 -14.34 4.50 -10.89
N ILE A 397 -13.11 4.19 -11.32
CA ILE A 397 -12.78 3.90 -12.74
C ILE A 397 -13.64 2.75 -13.26
N LYS A 398 -13.75 1.64 -12.50
CA LYS A 398 -14.65 0.52 -12.81
C LYS A 398 -16.09 0.97 -13.04
N CYS A 399 -16.63 1.78 -12.13
CA CYS A 399 -18.00 2.28 -12.22
C CYS A 399 -18.22 3.15 -13.47
N LEU A 400 -17.26 4.03 -13.81
CA LEU A 400 -17.32 4.87 -15.01
C LEU A 400 -17.25 4.04 -16.30
N LEU A 401 -16.38 3.03 -16.35
CA LEU A 401 -16.29 2.11 -17.49
C LEU A 401 -17.56 1.26 -17.64
N ASN A 402 -18.14 0.81 -16.53
CA ASN A 402 -19.44 0.12 -16.58
C ASN A 402 -20.56 1.04 -17.07
N TYR A 403 -20.57 2.32 -16.67
CA TYR A 403 -21.50 3.29 -17.22
C TYR A 403 -21.32 3.44 -18.74
N GLU A 404 -20.07 3.54 -19.21
CA GLU A 404 -19.74 3.56 -20.64
C GLU A 404 -20.34 2.36 -21.37
N TYR A 405 -20.05 1.15 -20.92
CA TYR A 405 -20.45 -0.08 -21.61
C TYR A 405 -21.96 -0.36 -21.56
N PHE A 406 -22.64 -0.05 -20.45
CA PHE A 406 -24.03 -0.48 -20.24
C PHE A 406 -25.07 0.65 -20.35
N MET A 407 -24.68 1.91 -20.19
CA MET A 407 -25.61 3.04 -20.13
C MET A 407 -25.46 4.01 -21.29
N ARG A 408 -24.22 4.33 -21.69
CA ARG A 408 -23.94 5.24 -22.81
C ARG A 408 -23.85 4.49 -24.14
N ASN A 409 -23.08 3.40 -24.19
CA ASN A 409 -22.83 2.64 -25.42
C ASN A 409 -23.34 1.19 -25.31
N LYS A 410 -24.66 1.03 -25.25
CA LYS A 410 -25.35 -0.27 -25.08
C LYS A 410 -25.01 -1.35 -26.12
N ASN A 411 -24.25 -1.03 -27.16
CA ASN A 411 -23.92 -1.93 -28.28
C ASN A 411 -22.43 -2.33 -28.36
N SER A 412 -21.58 -1.95 -27.40
CA SER A 412 -20.16 -2.39 -27.35
C SER A 412 -19.94 -3.79 -26.78
#